data_AF-A0A0F9WKE8-F1
#
_entry.id   AF-A0A0F9WKE8-F1
#
_cell.length_a   1.000
_cell.length_b   1.000
_cell.length_c   1.000
_cell.angle_alpha   90.00
_cell.angle_beta   90.00
_cell.angle_gamma   90.00
#
_symmetry.space_group_name_H-M   'P 1'
#
loop_
_entity.id
_entity.type
_entity.pdbx_description
1 polymer ?
#
loop_
_entity_poly.entity_id
_entity_poly.type
_entity_poly.pdbx_seq_one_letter_code
_entity_poly.pdbx_strand_id
1 'polypeptide(L)' 'MHLDYDDDLIDGVGFSDPGGTSALRAATRDNPRNLPCPNCGRENMLTPIDRQRGYQCDSCADELEMGC' A
#
# COMPACT_ATOMS: atom_id res chain seq x y z
N MET A 1 -6.22 23.01 -22.51
CA MET A 1 -5.45 22.58 -21.33
C MET A 1 -6.14 21.34 -20.80
N HIS A 2 -5.64 20.17 -21.18
CA HIS A 2 -6.14 18.89 -20.66
C HIS A 2 -5.49 18.73 -19.29
N LEU A 3 -6.30 18.68 -18.24
CA LEU A 3 -5.84 18.52 -16.88
C LEU A 3 -5.46 17.05 -16.68
N ASP A 4 -4.18 16.77 -16.87
CA ASP A 4 -3.47 15.53 -16.58
C ASP A 4 -3.38 15.29 -15.05
N TYR A 5 -4.52 15.21 -14.37
CA TYR A 5 -4.66 14.78 -12.97
C TYR A 5 -4.55 13.24 -12.82
N ASP A 6 -3.79 12.58 -13.69
CA ASP A 6 -3.56 11.13 -13.66
C ASP A 6 -2.06 10.80 -13.41
N ASP A 7 -1.16 11.79 -13.54
CA ASP A 7 0.29 11.63 -13.33
C ASP A 7 0.70 11.73 -11.84
N ASP A 8 -0.22 12.08 -10.94
CA ASP A 8 0.07 12.21 -9.50
C ASP A 8 -0.04 10.87 -8.73
N LEU A 9 -0.60 9.83 -9.36
CA LEU A 9 -0.61 8.49 -8.78
C LEU A 9 0.64 7.74 -9.24
N ILE A 10 1.70 7.81 -8.43
CA ILE A 10 3.02 7.15 -8.57
C ILE A 10 2.93 5.66 -9.03
N ASP A 11 1.77 5.02 -8.87
CA ASP A 11 1.48 3.60 -9.11
C ASP A 11 0.21 3.33 -9.96
N GLY A 12 -0.54 4.34 -10.41
CA GLY A 12 -1.87 4.16 -11.02
C GLY A 12 -2.95 3.63 -10.06
N VAL A 13 -2.56 3.28 -8.83
CA VAL A 13 -3.45 2.93 -7.72
C VAL A 13 -3.26 3.95 -6.60
N GLY A 14 -4.36 4.54 -6.14
CA GLY A 14 -4.37 5.43 -4.98
C GLY A 14 -3.91 4.72 -3.70
N PHE A 15 -3.61 5.53 -2.67
CA PHE A 15 -3.48 5.02 -1.32
C PHE A 15 -4.82 4.43 -0.85
N SER A 16 -4.75 3.39 -0.01
CA SER A 16 -5.94 2.77 0.57
C SER A 16 -6.70 3.74 1.46
N ASP A 17 -6.00 4.70 2.07
CA ASP A 17 -6.58 5.82 2.80
C ASP A 17 -5.81 7.11 2.47
N PRO A 18 -6.32 7.96 1.56
CA PRO A 18 -5.67 9.22 1.21
C PRO A 18 -5.79 10.21 2.37
N GLY A 19 -4.79 10.22 3.26
CA GLY A 19 -4.70 11.11 4.42
C GLY A 19 -4.62 10.41 5.79
N GLY A 20 -4.72 9.08 5.83
CA GLY A 20 -4.61 8.28 7.05
C GLY A 20 -3.24 7.65 7.25
N THR A 21 -3.19 6.73 8.20
CA THR A 21 -1.96 6.02 8.62
C THR A 21 -1.49 4.94 7.64
N SER A 22 -2.34 4.57 6.68
CA SER A 22 -2.04 3.48 5.74
C SER A 22 -1.27 3.95 4.51
N ALA A 23 0.06 3.76 4.53
CA ALA A 23 0.94 3.94 3.37
C ALA A 23 0.73 2.89 2.26
N LEU A 24 -0.21 1.97 2.43
CA LEU A 24 -0.47 0.86 1.50
C LEU A 24 -1.42 1.23 0.39
N ARG A 25 -1.26 0.56 -0.75
CA ARG A 25 -2.07 0.84 -1.93
C ARG A 25 -3.47 0.29 -1.75
N ALA A 26 -4.44 1.00 -2.33
CA ALA A 26 -5.83 0.57 -2.32
C ALA A 26 -5.91 -0.82 -2.96
N ALA A 27 -6.63 -1.73 -2.29
CA ALA A 27 -6.96 -3.01 -2.87
C ALA A 27 -7.94 -2.77 -4.02
N THR A 28 -7.52 -3.04 -5.25
CA THR A 28 -8.40 -2.96 -6.43
C THR A 28 -8.57 -4.35 -7.03
N ARG A 29 -9.45 -4.47 -8.03
CA ARG A 29 -9.66 -5.74 -8.74
C ARG A 29 -8.38 -6.27 -9.39
N ASP A 30 -7.55 -5.37 -9.89
CA ASP A 30 -6.28 -5.66 -10.56
C ASP A 30 -5.09 -5.69 -9.58
N ASN A 31 -5.24 -5.07 -8.40
CA ASN A 31 -4.25 -5.05 -7.32
C ASN A 31 -4.86 -5.58 -6.00
N PRO A 32 -5.24 -6.87 -5.92
CA PRO A 32 -5.88 -7.42 -4.74
C PRO A 32 -4.89 -7.55 -3.58
N ARG A 33 -5.35 -7.38 -2.34
CA ARG A 33 -4.57 -7.69 -1.13
C ARG A 33 -4.59 -9.20 -0.87
N ASN A 34 -3.79 -9.95 -1.62
CA ASN A 34 -3.72 -11.41 -1.52
C ASN A 34 -2.34 -11.92 -1.12
N LEU A 35 -1.37 -11.03 -0.90
CA LEU A 35 0.00 -11.43 -0.57
C LEU A 35 0.26 -11.33 0.94
N PRO A 36 1.02 -12.28 1.51
CA PRO A 36 1.44 -12.20 2.89
C PRO A 36 2.48 -11.09 3.08
N CYS A 37 2.48 -10.49 4.27
CA CYS A 37 3.53 -9.56 4.67
C CYS A 37 4.86 -10.33 4.90
N PRO A 38 5.98 -9.93 4.29
CA PRO A 38 7.26 -10.59 4.51
C PRO A 38 7.84 -10.36 5.92
N ASN A 39 7.43 -9.29 6.61
CA ASN A 39 7.93 -8.98 7.96
C ASN A 39 7.23 -9.77 9.06
N CYS A 40 5.90 -9.86 9.04
CA CYS A 40 5.12 -10.52 10.10
C CYS A 40 4.41 -11.80 9.66
N GLY A 41 4.48 -12.17 8.37
CA GLY A 41 3.88 -13.40 7.83
C GLY A 41 2.34 -13.36 7.69
N ARG A 42 1.68 -12.26 8.07
CA ARG A 42 0.22 -12.15 7.97
C ARG A 42 -0.26 -12.21 6.52
N GLU A 43 -1.20 -13.10 6.25
CA GLU A 43 -1.80 -13.34 4.93
C GLU A 43 -2.70 -12.17 4.50
N ASN A 44 -2.85 -11.96 3.18
CA ASN A 44 -3.77 -10.95 2.60
C ASN A 44 -3.53 -9.51 3.08
N MET A 45 -2.28 -9.15 3.37
CA MET A 45 -1.92 -7.83 3.89
C MET A 45 -1.37 -6.89 2.83
N LEU A 46 -0.65 -7.44 1.86
CA LEU A 46 0.01 -6.69 0.80
C LEU A 46 -0.64 -6.95 -0.55
N THR A 47 -0.60 -5.94 -1.39
CA THR A 47 -0.91 -6.09 -2.80
C THR A 47 0.34 -6.50 -3.60
N PRO A 48 0.19 -7.06 -4.82
CA PRO A 48 1.31 -7.29 -5.73
C PRO A 48 2.21 -6.08 -5.95
N ILE A 49 1.62 -4.89 -6.09
CA ILE A 49 2.36 -3.63 -6.24
C ILE A 49 3.14 -3.31 -4.96
N ASP A 50 2.50 -3.44 -3.79
CA ASP A 50 3.17 -3.22 -2.51
C ASP A 50 4.38 -4.15 -2.35
N ARG A 51 4.22 -5.45 -2.66
CA ARG A 51 5.32 -6.42 -2.57
C ARG A 51 6.44 -6.12 -3.56
N GLN A 52 6.09 -5.75 -4.80
CA GLN A 52 7.09 -5.43 -5.84
C GLN A 52 7.94 -4.22 -5.44
N ARG A 53 7.34 -3.25 -4.75
CA ARG A 53 8.02 -2.06 -4.25
C ARG A 53 8.68 -2.25 -2.88
N GLY A 54 8.51 -3.41 -2.24
CA GLY A 54 9.09 -3.70 -0.94
C GLY A 54 8.38 -3.01 0.23
N TYR A 55 7.11 -2.64 0.08
CA TYR A 55 6.31 -2.11 1.19
C TYR A 55 5.96 -3.21 2.19
N GLN A 56 5.80 -2.79 3.44
CA GLN A 56 5.41 -3.62 4.58
C GLN A 56 3.96 -3.36 4.99
N CYS A 57 3.33 -4.32 5.69
CA CYS A 57 1.94 -4.17 6.09
C CYS A 57 1.73 -3.04 7.10
N ASP A 58 0.48 -2.59 7.22
CA ASP A 58 0.09 -1.44 8.04
C ASP A 58 0.51 -1.65 9.49
N SER A 59 0.28 -2.84 10.06
CA SER A 59 0.71 -3.13 11.43
C SER A 59 2.23 -3.05 11.61
N CYS A 60 3.02 -3.54 10.64
CA CYS A 60 4.47 -3.41 10.75
C CYS A 60 4.93 -1.95 10.53
N ALA A 61 4.24 -1.20 9.69
CA ALA A 61 4.51 0.23 9.51
C ALA A 61 4.18 1.00 10.79
N ASP A 62 3.01 0.76 11.38
CA ASP A 62 2.54 1.33 12.64
C ASP A 62 3.51 0.99 13.79
N GLU A 63 4.01 -0.24 13.87
CA GLU A 63 5.05 -0.64 14.84
C GLU A 63 6.38 0.12 14.65
N LEU A 64 6.75 0.49 13.42
CA LEU A 64 7.95 1.31 13.16
C LEU A 64 7.70 2.80 13.47
N GLU A 65 6.52 3.32 13.14
CA GLU A 65 6.15 4.71 13.38
C GLU A 65 5.89 5.00 14.87
N MET A 66 5.45 4.00 15.65
CA MET A 66 5.29 4.06 17.10
C MET A 66 6.58 3.73 17.88
N GLY A 67 7.75 3.78 17.22
CA GLY A 67 9.05 3.40 17.77
C GLY A 67 9.25 3.82 19.23
N CYS A 68 9.35 2.83 20.12
CA CYS A 68 9.81 2.96 21.50
C CYS A 68 11.27 2.53 21.65
#